data_AF-A0A4U0UDF2-F1
#
_entry.id   AF-A0A4U0UDF2-F1
#
_cell.length_a   1.000
_cell.length_b   1.000
_cell.length_c   1.000
_cell.angle_alpha   90.00
_cell.angle_beta   90.00
_cell.angle_gamma   90.00
#
_symmetry.space_group_name_H-M   'P 1'
#
loop_
_entity.id
_entity.type
_entity.pdbx_description
1 polymer ?
#
loop_
_entity_poly.entity_id
_entity_poly.type
_entity_poly.pdbx_seq_one_letter_code
_entity_poly.pdbx_strand_id
1 'polypeptide(L)'
;MLQFLQLLPVVAFFALLLLRPSSAQFPPAVAYSHLLKSPLNSNITISYKTPPPGTCTTVFANQTQYTGYIGIPPNTLAPIQQNYSINTFFWFVEARVDPATAPLTIWINGGPGSSSMIGLFEENGPCE
;
A
#
# COMPACT_ATOMS: atom_id res chain seq x y z
N MET A 1 10.12 34.07 44.63
CA MET A 1 10.87 33.89 43.37
C MET A 1 11.51 32.50 43.22
N LEU A 2 11.51 31.61 44.24
CA LEU A 2 12.09 30.26 44.13
C LEU A 2 11.09 29.15 43.72
N GLN A 3 9.79 29.31 43.98
CA GLN A 3 8.77 28.28 43.68
C GLN A 3 8.46 28.12 42.18
N PHE A 4 8.60 29.17 41.37
CA PHE A 4 8.40 29.08 39.92
C PHE A 4 9.50 28.29 39.20
N LEU A 5 10.72 28.25 39.75
CA LEU A 5 11.86 27.57 39.13
C LEU A 5 11.80 26.04 39.29
N GLN A 6 11.10 25.55 40.31
CA GLN A 6 10.94 24.11 40.59
C GLN A 6 9.87 23.43 39.71
N LEU A 7 8.99 24.20 39.07
CA LEU A 7 7.91 23.68 38.22
C LEU A 7 8.38 23.39 36.78
N LEU A 8 9.42 24.07 36.30
CA LEU A 8 10.01 23.88 34.96
C LEU A 8 10.44 22.43 34.65
N PRO A 9 11.22 21.73 35.51
CA PRO A 9 11.63 20.36 35.22
C PRO A 9 10.44 19.38 35.24
N VAL A 10 9.42 19.64 36.05
CA VAL A 10 8.20 18.83 36.13
C VAL A 10 7.37 18.99 34.85
N VAL A 11 7.15 20.24 34.40
CA VAL A 11 6.45 20.52 33.14
C VAL A 11 7.20 19.95 31.94
N ALA A 12 8.53 20.07 31.90
CA ALA A 12 9.35 19.47 30.85
C ALA A 12 9.26 17.93 30.83
N PHE A 13 9.25 17.29 32.00
CA PHE A 13 9.10 15.84 32.13
C PHE A 13 7.73 15.36 31.65
N PHE A 14 6.63 16.05 32.02
CA PHE A 14 5.29 15.73 31.52
C PHE A 14 5.15 15.99 30.02
N ALA A 15 5.76 17.05 29.48
CA ALA A 15 5.78 17.32 28.04
C ALA A 15 6.55 16.22 27.25
N LEU A 16 7.69 15.77 27.77
CA LEU A 16 8.46 14.64 27.21
C LEU A 16 7.70 13.30 27.27
N LEU A 17 6.90 13.08 28.32
CA LEU A 17 6.03 11.92 28.44
C LEU A 17 4.87 11.93 27.43
N LEU A 18 4.36 13.11 27.05
CA LEU A 18 3.28 13.27 26.07
C LEU A 18 3.78 13.26 24.60
N LEU A 19 5.05 13.55 24.35
CA LEU A 19 5.65 13.44 23.01
C LEU A 19 5.77 11.98 22.52
N ARG A 20 6.05 11.04 23.41
CA ARG A 20 6.19 9.60 23.07
C ARG A 20 4.91 8.93 22.54
N PRO A 21 3.71 9.09 23.15
CA PRO A 21 2.49 8.51 22.58
C PRO A 21 2.09 9.19 21.27
N SER A 22 2.48 10.46 21.05
CA SER A 22 2.15 11.21 19.84
C SER A 22 2.83 10.64 18.58
N SER A 23 4.07 10.16 18.69
CA SER A 23 4.79 9.50 17.60
C SER A 23 4.34 8.05 17.34
N ALA A 24 3.63 7.42 18.28
CA ALA A 24 3.19 6.02 18.15
C ALA A 24 1.84 5.88 17.41
N GLN A 25 1.15 6.97 17.10
CA GLN A 25 -0.19 6.93 16.50
C GLN A 25 -0.19 6.84 14.97
N PHE A 26 0.94 7.09 14.30
CA PHE A 26 1.00 7.02 12.85
C PHE A 26 1.76 5.78 12.39
N PRO A 27 1.21 4.99 11.44
CA PRO A 27 2.01 3.98 10.77
C PRO A 27 3.21 4.67 10.12
N PRO A 28 4.40 4.05 10.17
CA PRO A 28 5.57 4.61 9.52
C PRO A 28 5.31 4.79 8.02
N ALA A 29 5.95 5.79 7.41
CA ALA A 29 5.85 6.02 5.99
C ALA A 29 6.19 4.73 5.23
N VAL A 30 5.31 4.34 4.29
CA VAL A 30 5.49 3.09 3.54
C VAL A 30 6.63 3.27 2.55
N ALA A 31 7.69 2.48 2.72
CA ALA A 31 8.73 2.34 1.72
C ALA A 31 8.34 1.24 0.72
N TYR A 32 8.40 1.56 -0.57
CA TYR A 32 8.26 0.59 -1.66
C TYR A 32 9.65 0.23 -2.19
N SER A 33 9.90 -1.06 -2.44
CA SER A 33 11.19 -1.51 -2.93
C SER A 33 11.36 -1.29 -4.44
N HIS A 34 10.26 -1.16 -5.17
CA HIS A 34 10.27 -0.97 -6.63
C HIS A 34 9.35 0.18 -7.05
N LEU A 35 9.81 0.92 -8.05
CA LEU A 35 9.07 1.98 -8.72
C LEU A 35 9.18 1.80 -10.23
N LEU A 36 8.06 1.49 -10.88
CA LEU A 36 7.95 1.42 -12.33
C LEU A 36 7.26 2.67 -12.86
N LYS A 37 7.66 3.11 -14.05
CA LYS A 37 7.00 4.19 -14.79
C LYS A 37 6.29 3.60 -16.00
N SER A 38 5.09 4.09 -16.29
CA SER A 38 4.36 3.66 -17.47
C SER A 38 5.11 4.09 -18.75
N PRO A 39 5.19 3.21 -19.76
CA PRO A 39 5.80 3.55 -21.05
C PRO A 39 4.96 4.55 -21.86
N LEU A 40 3.65 4.67 -21.58
CA LEU A 40 2.76 5.61 -22.27
C LEU A 40 2.81 7.01 -21.67
N ASN A 41 2.95 7.10 -20.35
CA ASN A 41 3.07 8.36 -19.63
C ASN A 41 3.93 8.15 -18.39
N SER A 42 5.14 8.71 -18.39
CA SER A 42 6.13 8.52 -17.32
C SER A 42 5.73 9.12 -15.97
N ASN A 43 4.66 9.93 -15.92
CA ASN A 43 4.07 10.42 -14.68
C ASN A 43 3.16 9.37 -13.99
N ILE A 44 2.66 8.39 -14.73
CA ILE A 44 1.93 7.26 -14.15
C ILE A 44 2.94 6.25 -13.63
N THR A 45 2.82 5.88 -12.35
CA THR A 45 3.79 5.04 -11.66
C THR A 45 3.14 3.82 -11.02
N ILE A 46 3.89 2.73 -10.89
CA ILE A 46 3.52 1.58 -10.06
C ILE A 46 4.59 1.44 -8.98
N SER A 47 4.20 1.61 -7.72
CA SER A 47 5.08 1.40 -6.57
C SER A 47 4.67 0.14 -5.84
N TYR A 48 5.59 -0.80 -5.61
CA TYR A 48 5.26 -2.09 -5.02
C TYR A 48 6.37 -2.68 -4.16
N LYS A 49 5.98 -3.66 -3.35
CA LYS A 49 6.86 -4.47 -2.50
C LYS A 49 6.30 -5.89 -2.38
N THR A 50 7.15 -6.82 -1.97
CA THR A 50 6.71 -8.16 -1.56
C THR A 50 6.00 -8.06 -0.21
N PRO A 51 4.79 -8.62 -0.04
CA PRO A 51 4.14 -8.65 1.26
C PRO A 51 4.93 -9.52 2.26
N PRO A 52 4.84 -9.25 3.58
CA PRO A 52 5.48 -10.09 4.58
C PRO A 52 5.07 -11.57 4.46
N PRO A 53 5.98 -12.52 4.76
CA PRO A 53 5.62 -13.94 4.81
C PRO A 53 4.40 -14.19 5.71
N GLY A 54 3.47 -15.03 5.25
CA GLY A 54 2.22 -15.35 5.96
C GLY A 54 1.07 -14.35 5.75
N THR A 55 1.26 -13.25 5.01
CA THR A 55 0.15 -12.33 4.68
C THR A 55 -0.92 -13.01 3.79
N CYS A 56 -0.46 -13.83 2.84
CA CYS A 56 -1.30 -14.71 2.01
C CYS A 56 -0.50 -15.98 1.78
N THR A 57 -0.93 -17.08 2.39
CA THR A 57 -0.34 -18.40 2.17
C THR A 57 -1.01 -18.99 0.96
N THR A 58 -0.22 -19.49 0.01
CA THR A 58 -0.76 -20.22 -1.15
C THR A 58 -0.32 -21.67 -1.09
N VAL A 59 -0.86 -22.50 -1.98
CA VAL A 59 -0.50 -23.92 -2.08
C VAL A 59 1.01 -24.16 -2.29
N PHE A 60 1.76 -23.19 -2.82
CA PHE A 60 3.21 -23.28 -3.02
C PHE A 60 3.95 -22.21 -2.23
N ALA A 61 4.87 -22.63 -1.37
CA ALA A 61 5.62 -21.72 -0.49
C ALA A 61 6.48 -20.67 -1.23
N ASN A 62 6.80 -20.91 -2.50
CA ASN A 62 7.64 -20.06 -3.33
C ASN A 62 6.86 -19.26 -4.39
N GLN A 63 5.53 -19.15 -4.27
CA GLN A 63 4.76 -18.34 -5.20
C GLN A 63 4.99 -16.84 -4.92
N THR A 64 5.59 -16.13 -5.89
CA THR A 64 5.90 -14.71 -5.76
C THR A 64 4.63 -13.88 -5.69
N GLN A 65 4.66 -12.87 -4.83
CA GLN A 65 3.55 -11.94 -4.65
C GLN A 65 4.07 -10.50 -4.54
N TYR A 66 3.27 -9.57 -5.04
CA TYR A 66 3.53 -8.14 -4.91
C TYR A 66 2.26 -7.40 -4.49
N THR A 67 2.41 -6.44 -3.60
CA THR A 67 1.36 -5.50 -3.21
C THR A 67 1.86 -4.09 -3.44
N GLY A 68 0.98 -3.20 -3.88
CA GLY A 68 1.41 -1.86 -4.24
C GLY A 68 0.27 -0.95 -4.67
N TYR A 69 0.66 0.20 -5.21
CA TYR A 69 -0.26 1.20 -5.73
C TYR A 69 0.13 1.63 -7.13
N ILE A 70 -0.89 1.80 -7.96
CA ILE A 70 -0.81 2.50 -9.23
C ILE A 70 -1.15 3.96 -8.94
N GLY A 71 -0.16 4.83 -9.10
CA GLY A 71 -0.31 6.28 -8.97
C GLY A 71 -0.62 6.89 -10.33
N ILE A 72 -1.79 7.53 -10.44
CA ILE A 72 -2.26 8.24 -11.63
C ILE A 72 -2.43 9.72 -11.23
N PRO A 73 -1.53 10.60 -11.68
CA PRO A 73 -1.61 12.02 -11.34
C PRO A 73 -2.79 12.74 -12.03
N PRO A 74 -3.11 13.97 -11.60
CA PRO A 74 -4.11 14.79 -12.26
C PRO A 74 -3.81 14.97 -13.75
N ASN A 75 -4.88 15.01 -14.55
CA ASN A 75 -4.87 15.33 -15.97
C ASN A 75 -4.12 14.32 -16.87
N THR A 76 -3.98 13.06 -16.43
CA THR A 76 -3.32 12.01 -17.24
C THR A 76 -4.29 11.04 -17.93
N LEU A 77 -5.61 11.18 -17.74
CA LEU A 77 -6.65 10.25 -18.24
C LEU A 77 -7.51 10.83 -19.37
N ALA A 78 -6.92 11.42 -20.42
CA ALA A 78 -7.69 11.92 -21.55
C ALA A 78 -8.57 10.81 -22.19
N PRO A 79 -9.83 11.11 -22.59
CA PRO A 79 -10.47 12.42 -22.63
C PRO A 79 -11.17 12.84 -21.31
N ILE A 80 -11.06 12.05 -20.25
CA ILE A 80 -11.70 12.32 -18.96
C ILE A 80 -10.97 13.47 -18.26
N GLN A 81 -11.69 14.55 -17.96
CA GLN A 81 -11.15 15.66 -17.18
C GLN A 81 -11.08 15.26 -15.70
N GLN A 82 -9.92 14.77 -15.32
CA GLN A 82 -9.64 14.24 -14.00
C GLN A 82 -8.63 15.18 -13.31
N ASN A 83 -9.05 15.90 -12.26
CA ASN A 83 -8.25 16.96 -11.62
C ASN A 83 -7.72 16.59 -10.22
N TYR A 84 -7.71 15.31 -9.87
CA TYR A 84 -7.25 14.79 -8.58
C TYR A 84 -6.12 13.76 -8.79
N SER A 85 -5.58 13.16 -7.73
CA SER A 85 -4.70 11.99 -7.89
C SER A 85 -5.49 10.72 -7.63
N ILE A 86 -5.25 9.67 -8.39
CA ILE A 86 -5.82 8.33 -8.13
C ILE A 86 -4.68 7.43 -7.66
N ASN A 87 -4.89 6.74 -6.53
CA ASN A 87 -3.99 5.73 -6.00
C ASN A 87 -4.75 4.41 -5.91
N THR A 88 -4.56 3.55 -6.91
CA THR A 88 -5.27 2.27 -6.99
C THR A 88 -4.41 1.18 -6.37
N PHE A 89 -4.88 0.59 -5.28
CA PHE A 89 -4.22 -0.57 -4.69
C PHE A 89 -4.31 -1.78 -5.63
N PHE A 90 -3.26 -2.61 -5.66
CA PHE A 90 -3.29 -3.91 -6.31
C PHE A 90 -2.57 -4.98 -5.46
N TRP A 91 -2.98 -6.22 -5.66
CA TRP A 91 -2.26 -7.40 -5.20
C TRP A 91 -2.07 -8.34 -6.39
N PHE A 92 -0.82 -8.63 -6.72
CA PHE A 92 -0.44 -9.52 -7.80
C PHE A 92 0.16 -10.80 -7.23
N VAL A 93 -0.17 -11.93 -7.86
CA VAL A 93 0.38 -13.25 -7.55
C VAL A 93 0.82 -13.89 -8.86
N GLU A 94 2.06 -14.34 -8.93
CA GLU A 94 2.59 -15.00 -10.13
C GLU A 94 1.86 -16.32 -10.42
N ALA A 95 1.83 -16.73 -11.70
CA ALA A 95 1.27 -18.02 -12.07
C ALA A 95 2.03 -19.17 -11.37
N ARG A 96 1.30 -20.24 -11.04
CA ARG A 96 1.85 -21.43 -10.39
C ARG A 96 2.77 -22.25 -11.31
N VAL A 97 2.60 -22.10 -12.62
CA VAL A 97 3.33 -22.83 -13.66
C VAL A 97 3.81 -21.80 -14.69
N ASP A 98 5.11 -21.84 -15.00
CA ASP A 98 5.78 -21.00 -16.01
C ASP A 98 5.37 -19.51 -15.96
N PRO A 99 5.60 -18.80 -14.84
CA PRO A 99 5.15 -17.42 -14.67
C PRO A 99 5.70 -16.43 -15.70
N ALA A 100 6.83 -16.74 -16.32
CA ALA A 100 7.43 -15.92 -17.36
C ALA A 100 6.66 -15.95 -18.70
N THR A 101 5.87 -16.98 -18.96
CA THR A 101 5.14 -17.17 -20.23
C THR A 101 3.63 -17.26 -20.05
N ALA A 102 3.16 -17.47 -18.81
CA ALA A 102 1.74 -17.48 -18.49
C ALA A 102 1.08 -16.12 -18.81
N PRO A 103 -0.20 -16.11 -19.24
CA PRO A 103 -0.93 -14.88 -19.51
C PRO A 103 -1.20 -14.08 -18.22
N LEU A 104 -1.24 -12.76 -18.35
CA LEU A 104 -1.67 -11.86 -17.28
C LEU A 104 -3.20 -11.76 -17.25
N THR A 105 -3.79 -12.01 -16.08
CA THR A 105 -5.22 -11.82 -15.83
C THR A 105 -5.43 -10.67 -14.85
N ILE A 106 -6.40 -9.80 -15.15
CA ILE A 106 -6.85 -8.74 -14.24
C ILE A 106 -8.25 -9.12 -13.74
N TRP A 107 -8.41 -9.15 -12.42
CA TRP A 107 -9.70 -9.41 -11.77
C TRP A 107 -10.26 -8.13 -11.14
N ILE A 108 -11.53 -7.83 -11.44
CA ILE A 108 -12.22 -6.64 -10.94
C ILE A 108 -13.59 -7.06 -10.42
N ASN A 109 -13.82 -6.92 -9.12
CA ASN A 109 -15.15 -7.13 -8.55
C ASN A 109 -16.12 -6.01 -8.92
N GLY A 110 -17.41 -6.35 -8.95
CA GLY A 110 -18.49 -5.45 -9.36
C GLY A 110 -19.10 -4.63 -8.22
N GLY A 111 -20.42 -4.41 -8.28
CA GLY A 111 -21.17 -3.58 -7.33
C GLY A 111 -22.01 -2.53 -8.04
N PRO A 112 -21.57 -1.25 -8.06
CA PRO A 112 -20.18 -0.74 -8.02
C PRO A 112 -19.60 -0.42 -6.64
N GLY A 113 -18.26 -0.35 -6.55
CA GLY A 113 -17.53 0.11 -5.36
C GLY A 113 -17.00 -1.01 -4.45
N SER A 114 -17.30 -2.27 -4.76
CA SER A 114 -16.77 -3.40 -3.99
C SER A 114 -15.27 -3.58 -4.24
N SER A 115 -14.55 -3.99 -3.21
CA SER A 115 -13.13 -4.29 -3.31
C SER A 115 -12.90 -5.59 -4.08
N SER A 116 -11.92 -5.61 -4.98
CA SER A 116 -11.44 -6.85 -5.61
C SER A 116 -10.76 -7.81 -4.63
N MET A 117 -10.52 -7.38 -3.39
CA MET A 117 -10.05 -8.26 -2.33
C MET A 117 -11.09 -9.32 -1.95
N ILE A 118 -12.38 -9.09 -2.22
CA ILE A 118 -13.40 -10.14 -2.08
C ILE A 118 -13.07 -11.28 -3.03
N GLY A 119 -12.82 -11.00 -4.32
CA GLY A 119 -12.41 -12.04 -5.27
C GLY A 119 -11.12 -12.74 -4.89
N LEU A 120 -10.17 -12.00 -4.29
CA LEU A 120 -8.90 -12.56 -3.82
C LEU A 120 -9.06 -13.52 -2.62
N PHE A 121 -9.95 -13.23 -1.67
CA PHE A 121 -10.05 -14.00 -0.42
C PHE A 121 -11.26 -14.93 -0.34
N GLU A 122 -12.31 -14.70 -1.13
CA GLU A 122 -13.60 -15.39 -1.00
C GLU A 122 -14.04 -16.10 -2.29
N GLU A 123 -13.36 -15.87 -3.43
CA GLU A 123 -13.76 -16.45 -4.72
C GLU A 123 -12.65 -17.28 -5.36
N ASN A 124 -11.74 -16.64 -6.09
CA ASN A 124 -10.80 -17.32 -7.00
C ASN A 124 -9.32 -17.01 -6.71
N GLY A 125 -9.04 -16.28 -5.63
CA GLY A 125 -7.67 -15.98 -5.27
C GLY A 125 -6.93 -17.18 -4.67
N PRO A 126 -5.60 -17.09 -4.57
CA PRO A 126 -4.76 -18.23 -4.21
C PRO A 126 -4.50 -18.33 -2.70
N CYS A 127 -5.07 -17.42 -1.91
CA CYS A 127 -4.83 -17.31 -0.47
C CYS A 127 -5.71 -18.31 0.29
N GLU A 128 -5.11 -19.12 1.15
CA GLU A 128 -5.74 -20.10 2.04
C GLU A 128 -5.38 -19.81 3.52
#